data_AF-A0A651F539-F1
#
_entry.id   AF-A0A651F539-F1
#
_cell.length_a   1.000
_cell.length_b   1.000
_cell.length_c   1.000
_cell.angle_alpha   90.00
_cell.angle_beta   90.00
_cell.angle_gamma   90.00
#
_symmetry.space_group_name_H-M   'P 1'
#
loop_
_entity.id
_entity.type
_entity.pdbx_description
1 polymer ?
#
loop_
_entity_poly.entity_id
_entity_poly.type
_entity_poly.pdbx_seq_one_letter_code
_entity_poly.pdbx_strand_id
1 'polypeptide(L)'
;EPDNEFEDGAGGGGGGGGGAGGEGEEPFIAPLAELRMLRALQTSVMEETAILDRRGGNAAQLQEIGARQGELADLADELIRRMMQ
;
A
#
# COMPACT_ATOMS: atom_id res chain seq x y z
N GLU A 1 39.67 -28.30 -8.81
CA GLU A 1 38.21 -28.13 -8.98
C GLU A 1 37.62 -27.53 -7.71
N PRO A 2 36.60 -26.64 -7.79
CA PRO A 2 36.07 -25.93 -8.95
C PRO A 2 36.10 -24.39 -8.80
N ASP A 3 36.53 -23.73 -9.89
CA ASP A 3 35.86 -22.67 -10.66
C ASP A 3 35.19 -21.48 -9.93
N ASN A 4 35.93 -20.37 -9.97
CA ASN A 4 35.43 -19.00 -9.88
C ASN A 4 34.43 -18.75 -11.02
N GLU A 5 33.14 -18.79 -10.69
CA GLU A 5 32.08 -18.33 -11.58
C GLU A 5 31.68 -16.90 -11.20
N PHE A 6 31.79 -16.01 -12.20
CA PHE A 6 31.26 -14.65 -12.28
C PHE A 6 32.11 -13.49 -11.72
N GLU A 7 33.25 -13.29 -12.37
CA GLU A 7 33.73 -11.93 -12.65
C GLU A 7 33.06 -11.37 -13.92
N ASP A 8 32.58 -10.14 -13.79
CA ASP A 8 32.45 -9.11 -14.82
C ASP A 8 31.41 -9.22 -15.96
N GLY A 9 30.25 -8.63 -15.68
CA GLY A 9 29.43 -7.89 -16.65
C GLY A 9 29.15 -6.48 -16.14
N ALA A 10 30.04 -5.55 -16.46
CA ALA A 10 30.05 -4.14 -16.06
C ALA A 10 28.73 -3.37 -16.27
N GLY A 11 28.42 -2.42 -15.38
CA GLY A 11 27.29 -1.52 -15.63
C GLY A 11 26.88 -0.46 -14.59
N GLY A 12 27.79 0.17 -13.86
CA GLY A 12 27.67 1.59 -13.47
C GLY A 12 26.76 2.02 -12.29
N GLY A 13 27.37 2.76 -11.36
CA GLY A 13 26.71 3.66 -10.39
C GLY A 13 26.42 2.98 -9.04
N GLY A 14 27.15 3.20 -7.95
CA GLY A 14 27.68 4.46 -7.45
C GLY A 14 26.75 4.98 -6.35
N GLY A 15 27.21 4.93 -5.09
CA GLY A 15 26.59 5.67 -3.99
C GLY A 15 26.30 4.85 -2.75
N GLY A 16 27.24 4.82 -1.81
CA GLY A 16 26.97 4.45 -0.43
C GLY A 16 26.20 5.56 0.31
N GLY A 17 25.50 5.15 1.35
CA GLY A 17 24.99 5.98 2.44
C GLY A 17 24.56 5.01 3.53
N GLY A 18 25.18 4.95 4.71
CA GLY A 18 25.59 6.08 5.54
C GLY A 18 24.38 6.43 6.41
N GLY A 19 24.34 5.90 7.63
CA GLY A 19 23.22 6.09 8.54
C GLY A 19 23.04 7.55 8.97
N ALA A 20 21.82 7.88 9.37
CA ALA A 20 21.53 9.01 10.24
C ALA A 20 20.25 8.70 11.01
N GLY A 21 20.36 8.71 12.35
CA GLY A 21 19.21 9.04 13.18
C GLY A 21 18.81 10.47 12.88
N GLY A 22 17.51 10.68 12.66
CA GLY A 22 16.91 11.98 12.46
C GLY A 22 15.46 11.89 12.92
N GLU A 23 15.09 12.77 13.84
CA GLU A 23 13.74 12.93 14.34
C GLU A 23 12.73 13.15 13.21
N GLY A 24 11.73 12.26 13.15
CA GLY A 24 10.35 12.56 12.76
C GLY A 24 10.09 13.40 11.51
N GLU A 25 10.49 12.92 10.33
CA GLU A 25 9.76 13.26 9.10
C GLU A 25 8.76 12.12 8.83
N GLU A 26 7.46 12.43 8.84
CA GLU A 26 6.46 11.49 8.35
C GLU A 26 6.86 11.07 6.93
N PRO A 27 6.94 9.76 6.64
CA PRO A 27 7.36 9.30 5.33
C PRO A 27 6.42 9.89 4.28
N PHE A 28 6.93 10.83 3.48
CA PHE A 28 6.18 11.47 2.41
C PHE A 28 5.93 10.43 1.32
N ILE A 29 4.78 9.76 1.39
CA ILE A 29 4.34 8.85 0.34
C ILE A 29 3.91 9.72 -0.85
N ALA A 30 4.50 9.47 -2.03
CA ALA A 30 4.09 10.17 -3.24
C ALA A 30 2.59 9.94 -3.52
N PRO A 31 1.83 10.93 -4.04
CA PRO A 31 0.38 10.80 -4.25
C PRO A 31 -0.04 9.56 -5.06
N LEU A 32 0.77 9.16 -6.05
CA LEU A 32 0.53 7.95 -6.83
C LEU A 32 0.64 6.66 -5.98
N ALA A 33 1.57 6.62 -5.03
CA ALA A 33 1.74 5.47 -4.14
C ALA A 33 0.58 5.38 -3.12
N GLU A 34 0.08 6.50 -2.63
CA GLU A 34 -1.12 6.55 -1.77
C GLU A 34 -2.36 6.03 -2.51
N LEU A 35 -2.58 6.48 -3.76
CA LEU A 35 -3.67 5.98 -4.60
C LEU A 35 -3.58 4.47 -4.84
N ARG A 36 -2.36 3.95 -5.08
CA ARG A 36 -2.14 2.50 -5.25
C ARG A 36 -2.45 1.73 -3.97
N MET A 37 -2.04 2.24 -2.82
CA MET A 37 -2.35 1.63 -1.52
C MET A 37 -3.86 1.63 -1.26
N LEU A 38 -4.53 2.76 -1.47
CA LEU A 38 -5.98 2.86 -1.33
C LEU A 38 -6.70 1.85 -2.25
N ARG A 39 -6.25 1.71 -3.50
CA ARG A 39 -6.80 0.72 -4.44
C ARG A 39 -6.60 -0.72 -3.97
N ALA A 40 -5.46 -1.04 -3.37
CA ALA A 40 -5.20 -2.36 -2.80
C ALA A 40 -6.14 -2.65 -1.63
N LEU A 41 -6.34 -1.68 -0.72
CA LEU A 41 -7.27 -1.82 0.40
C LEU A 41 -8.72 -2.01 -0.06
N GLN A 42 -9.17 -1.23 -1.04
CA GLN A 42 -10.49 -1.39 -1.66
C GLN A 42 -10.68 -2.79 -2.25
N THR A 43 -9.64 -3.34 -2.89
CA THR A 43 -9.68 -4.69 -3.46
C THR A 43 -9.81 -5.74 -2.35
N SER A 44 -9.06 -5.61 -1.26
CA SER A 44 -9.16 -6.51 -0.10
C SER A 44 -10.56 -6.51 0.51
N VAL A 45 -11.12 -5.32 0.75
CA VAL A 45 -12.48 -5.21 1.34
C VAL A 45 -13.54 -5.76 0.39
N MET A 46 -13.38 -5.59 -0.93
CA MET A 46 -14.26 -6.20 -1.93
C MET A 46 -14.18 -7.73 -1.89
N GLU A 47 -12.98 -8.31 -1.80
CA GLU A 47 -12.79 -9.75 -1.69
C GLU A 47 -13.41 -10.31 -0.39
N GLU A 48 -13.20 -9.63 0.74
CA GLU A 48 -13.85 -9.95 2.01
C GLU A 48 -15.38 -9.91 1.89
N THR A 49 -15.92 -8.89 1.21
CA THR A 49 -17.35 -8.76 0.96
C THR A 49 -17.88 -9.95 0.15
N ALA A 50 -17.20 -10.33 -0.93
CA ALA A 50 -17.59 -11.47 -1.75
C ALA A 50 -17.48 -12.82 -1.02
N ILE A 51 -16.50 -12.96 -0.12
CA ILE A 51 -16.38 -14.14 0.75
C ILE A 51 -17.54 -14.17 1.76
N LEU A 52 -17.86 -13.03 2.37
CA LEU A 52 -18.91 -12.93 3.37
C LEU A 52 -20.29 -13.23 2.77
N ASP A 53 -20.56 -12.73 1.57
CA ASP A 53 -21.77 -13.01 0.80
C ASP A 53 -21.94 -14.52 0.55
N ARG A 54 -20.90 -15.18 0.04
CA ARG A 54 -20.91 -16.63 -0.22
C ARG A 54 -21.06 -17.49 1.03
N ARG A 55 -20.54 -17.03 2.18
CA ARG A 55 -20.58 -17.77 3.45
C ARG A 55 -21.84 -17.52 4.27
N GLY A 56 -22.68 -16.57 3.88
CA GLY A 56 -23.85 -16.16 4.66
C GLY A 56 -23.45 -15.45 5.95
N GLY A 57 -22.70 -14.34 5.81
CA GLY A 57 -22.27 -13.52 6.94
C GLY A 57 -23.39 -13.04 7.86
N ASN A 58 -23.07 -12.84 9.14
CA ASN A 58 -24.01 -12.28 10.10
C ASN A 58 -24.06 -10.74 10.03
N ALA A 59 -25.07 -10.15 10.68
CA ALA A 59 -25.29 -8.71 10.68
C ALA A 59 -24.10 -7.89 11.21
N ALA A 60 -23.37 -8.40 12.21
CA ALA A 60 -22.21 -7.70 12.76
C ALA A 60 -21.05 -7.66 11.76
N GLN A 61 -20.80 -8.76 11.04
CA GLN A 61 -19.78 -8.82 10.00
C GLN A 61 -20.12 -7.91 8.81
N LEU A 62 -21.41 -7.84 8.43
CA LEU A 62 -21.87 -6.92 7.39
C LEU A 62 -21.70 -5.46 7.81
N GLN A 63 -22.00 -5.14 9.07
CA GLN A 63 -21.80 -3.80 9.62
C GLN A 63 -20.33 -3.41 9.63
N GLU A 64 -19.43 -4.32 10.01
CA GLU A 64 -17.99 -4.07 10.02
C GLU A 64 -17.44 -3.82 8.60
N ILE A 65 -17.82 -4.65 7.62
CA ILE A 65 -17.43 -4.43 6.22
C ILE A 65 -17.96 -3.10 5.70
N GLY A 66 -19.21 -2.76 6.01
CA GLY A 66 -19.80 -1.48 5.62
C GLY A 66 -19.05 -0.28 6.22
N ALA A 67 -18.64 -0.36 7.48
CA ALA A 67 -17.84 0.68 8.13
C ALA A 67 -16.49 0.88 7.43
N ARG A 68 -15.76 -0.21 7.14
CA ARG A 68 -14.49 -0.16 6.41
C ARG A 68 -14.64 0.43 5.00
N GLN A 69 -15.71 0.10 4.30
CA GLN A 69 -16.01 0.70 2.98
C GLN A 69 -16.24 2.21 3.07
N GLY A 70 -16.92 2.67 4.12
CA GLY A 70 -17.11 4.10 4.40
C GLY A 70 -15.79 4.82 4.69
N GLU A 71 -14.97 4.27 5.57
CA GLU A 71 -13.64 4.84 5.89
C GLU A 71 -12.74 4.94 4.65
N LEU A 72 -12.76 3.94 3.76
CA LEU A 72 -12.01 4.00 2.51
C LEU A 72 -12.55 5.06 1.54
N ALA A 73 -13.85 5.36 1.57
CA ALA A 73 -14.44 6.42 0.76
C ALA A 73 -14.03 7.80 1.29
N ASP A 74 -14.08 8.00 2.61
CA ASP A 74 -13.65 9.25 3.25
C ASP A 74 -12.17 9.54 2.98
N LEU A 75 -11.31 8.50 3.08
CA LEU A 75 -9.88 8.61 2.75
C LEU A 75 -9.65 8.94 1.28
N ALA A 76 -10.46 8.37 0.37
CA ALA A 76 -10.40 8.68 -1.06
C ALA A 76 -10.73 10.14 -1.32
N ASP A 77 -11.79 10.65 -0.70
CA ASP A 77 -12.24 12.04 -0.82
C ASP A 77 -11.17 13.02 -0.30
N GLU A 78 -10.55 12.72 0.84
CA GLU A 78 -9.46 13.53 1.39
C GLU A 78 -8.26 13.56 0.45
N LEU A 79 -7.84 12.40 -0.05
CA LEU A 79 -6.72 12.29 -0.97
C LEU A 79 -6.97 13.08 -2.27
N ILE A 80 -8.16 12.97 -2.84
CA ILE A 80 -8.57 13.73 -4.02
C ILE A 80 -8.55 15.23 -3.73
N ARG A 81 -9.10 15.68 -2.61
CA ARG A 81 -9.09 17.10 -2.21
C ARG A 81 -7.69 17.65 -2.05
N ARG A 82 -6.74 16.86 -1.50
CA ARG A 82 -5.33 17.28 -1.35
C ARG A 82 -4.60 17.40 -2.69
N MET A 83 -4.91 16.55 -3.67
CA MET A 83 -4.29 16.61 -5.00
C MET A 83 -4.80 17.77 -5.87
N MET A 84 -5.97 18.33 -5.57
CA MET A 84 -6.58 19.43 -6.32
C MET A 84 -6.26 20.84 -5.76
N GLN A 85 -5.56 20.92 -4.63
CA GLN A 85 -5.09 22.17 -4.01
C GLN A 85 -3.66 22.48 -4.44
#